data_AF-A0AAQ4DDR9-F1
#
_entry.id   AF-A0AAQ4DDR9-F1
#
_cell.length_a   1.000
_cell.length_b   1.000
_cell.length_c   1.000
_cell.angle_alpha   90.00
_cell.angle_beta   90.00
_cell.angle_gamma   90.00
#
_symmetry.space_group_name_H-M   'P 1'
#
loop_
_entity.id
_entity.type
_entity.pdbx_description
1 polymer ?
#
loop_
_entity_poly.entity_id
_entity_poly.type
_entity_poly.pdbx_seq_one_letter_code
_entity_poly.pdbx_strand_id
1 'polypeptide(L)'
;MSICRRILQESRVCVETLVTFVHTIISKRGPLESVLAELVNWLISVKDERSSDSKFSKLLMDFVSFYGPQMPPAHLDSVLQVVDVNRTLLKKPIQNMLSKFIT
;
A
#
# COMPACT_ATOMS: atom_id res chain seq x y z
N MET A 1 17.27 -6.65 -5.13
CA MET A 1 16.26 -5.62 -4.78
C MET A 1 16.31 -4.38 -5.70
N SER A 2 16.73 -4.46 -6.98
CA SER A 2 16.69 -3.32 -7.91
C SER A 2 15.47 -3.30 -8.85
N ILE A 3 14.80 -4.46 -9.05
CA ILE A 3 13.69 -4.59 -9.99
C ILE A 3 12.39 -3.96 -9.47
N CYS A 4 12.09 -4.09 -8.17
CA CYS A 4 10.87 -3.53 -7.58
C CYS A 4 10.89 -2.00 -7.64
N ARG A 5 12.02 -1.38 -7.31
CA ARG A 5 12.20 0.08 -7.42
C ARG A 5 12.00 0.55 -8.86
N ARG A 6 12.62 -0.13 -9.85
CA ARG A 6 12.41 0.18 -11.28
C ARG A 6 10.97 0.01 -11.72
N ILE A 7 10.30 -1.07 -11.32
CA ILE A 7 8.89 -1.31 -11.68
C ILE A 7 7.98 -0.25 -11.06
N LEU A 8 8.23 0.20 -9.83
CA LEU A 8 7.45 1.26 -9.20
C LEU A 8 7.67 2.64 -9.84
N GLN A 9 8.86 2.90 -10.40
CA GLN A 9 9.25 4.22 -10.92
C GLN A 9 9.13 4.37 -12.45
N GLU A 10 9.39 3.31 -13.23
CA GLU A 10 9.58 3.37 -14.69
C GLU A 10 8.45 2.70 -15.49
N SER A 11 7.48 2.08 -14.81
CA SER A 11 6.49 1.22 -15.45
C SER A 11 5.36 2.02 -16.15
N ARG A 12 5.30 1.89 -17.48
CA ARG A 12 4.09 2.17 -18.30
C ARG A 12 3.08 1.00 -18.30
N VAL A 13 3.27 -0.02 -17.45
CA VAL A 13 2.44 -1.23 -17.41
C VAL A 13 1.03 -0.90 -16.97
N CYS A 14 0.04 -1.64 -17.49
CA CYS A 14 -1.34 -1.61 -17.01
C CYS A 14 -1.37 -1.64 -15.48
N VAL A 15 -1.95 -0.60 -14.90
CA VAL A 15 -1.92 -0.34 -13.45
C VAL A 15 -2.53 -1.50 -12.65
N GLU A 16 -3.49 -2.25 -13.22
CA GLU A 16 -4.06 -3.45 -12.58
C GLU A 16 -3.03 -4.59 -12.42
N THR A 17 -2.19 -4.82 -13.43
CA THR A 17 -1.11 -5.82 -13.36
C THR A 17 -0.10 -5.41 -12.29
N LEU A 18 0.15 -4.11 -12.14
CA LEU A 18 1.07 -3.59 -11.13
C LEU A 18 0.52 -3.76 -9.70
N VAL A 19 -0.76 -3.51 -9.46
CA VAL A 19 -1.42 -3.78 -8.17
C VAL A 19 -1.26 -5.26 -7.79
N THR A 20 -1.51 -6.17 -8.73
CA THR A 20 -1.39 -7.62 -8.50
C THR A 20 0.06 -8.03 -8.20
N PHE A 21 1.02 -7.47 -8.92
CA PHE A 21 2.44 -7.72 -8.70
C PHE A 21 2.90 -7.23 -7.32
N VAL A 22 2.57 -5.99 -6.96
CA VAL A 22 2.89 -5.43 -5.64
C VAL A 22 2.25 -6.27 -4.54
N HIS A 23 0.98 -6.65 -4.69
CA HIS A 23 0.29 -7.50 -3.72
C HIS A 23 0.94 -8.86 -3.55
N THR A 24 1.45 -9.44 -4.64
CA THR A 24 2.23 -10.68 -4.59
C THR A 24 3.51 -10.51 -3.77
N ILE A 25 4.22 -9.39 -3.93
CA ILE A 25 5.43 -9.07 -3.15
C ILE A 25 5.09 -8.93 -1.66
N ILE A 26 4.07 -8.13 -1.33
CA ILE A 26 3.60 -7.94 0.05
C ILE A 26 3.22 -9.27 0.69
N SER A 27 2.57 -10.15 -0.05
CA SER A 27 2.17 -11.48 0.43
C SER A 27 3.35 -12.39 0.77
N LYS A 28 4.57 -12.11 0.28
CA LYS A 28 5.78 -12.87 0.65
C LYS A 28 6.36 -12.48 2.01
N ARG A 29 5.90 -11.38 2.63
CA ARG A 29 6.32 -10.94 3.97
C ARG A 29 7.84 -10.78 4.14
N GLY A 30 8.53 -10.43 3.05
CA GLY A 30 9.97 -10.14 3.08
C GLY A 30 10.26 -8.74 3.65
N PRO A 31 11.53 -8.41 3.97
CA PRO A 31 11.92 -7.08 4.42
C PRO A 31 11.62 -6.01 3.36
N LEU A 32 11.03 -4.88 3.77
CA LEU A 32 10.62 -3.78 2.88
C LEU A 32 11.31 -2.44 3.17
N GLU A 33 12.18 -2.37 4.18
CA GLU A 33 12.76 -1.13 4.70
C GLU A 33 13.41 -0.30 3.59
N SER A 34 14.10 -0.94 2.64
CA SER A 34 14.81 -0.25 1.56
C SER A 34 13.92 0.25 0.41
N VAL A 35 12.63 -0.12 0.38
CA VAL A 35 11.67 0.23 -0.68
C VAL A 35 10.36 0.80 -0.14
N LEU A 36 10.25 0.93 1.20
CA LEU A 36 9.02 1.32 1.88
C LEU A 36 8.56 2.71 1.43
N ALA A 37 9.48 3.67 1.34
CA ALA A 37 9.16 5.02 0.92
C ALA A 37 8.63 5.08 -0.52
N GLU A 38 9.28 4.37 -1.45
CA GLU A 38 8.85 4.29 -2.84
C GLU A 38 7.50 3.60 -2.98
N LEU A 39 7.25 2.55 -2.20
CA LEU A 39 5.98 1.86 -2.19
C LEU A 39 4.86 2.76 -1.67
N VAL A 40 5.08 3.47 -0.56
CA VAL A 40 4.10 4.41 0.00
C VAL A 40 3.82 5.55 -1.00
N ASN A 41 4.85 6.10 -1.63
CA ASN A 41 4.68 7.13 -2.67
C ASN A 41 3.87 6.61 -3.86
N TRP A 42 4.08 5.36 -4.27
CA TRP A 42 3.29 4.73 -5.31
C TRP A 42 1.83 4.53 -4.88
N LEU A 43 1.57 4.10 -3.64
CA LEU A 43 0.21 3.99 -3.11
C LEU A 43 -0.51 5.35 -3.14
N ILE A 44 0.19 6.43 -2.79
CA ILE A 44 -0.33 7.80 -2.86
C ILE A 44 -0.66 8.20 -4.30
N SER A 45 0.21 7.90 -5.27
CA SER A 45 0.00 8.34 -6.65
C SER A 45 -1.19 7.67 -7.34
N VAL A 46 -1.57 6.46 -6.90
CA VAL A 46 -2.70 5.71 -7.49
C VAL A 46 -3.98 5.74 -6.66
N LYS A 47 -3.97 6.35 -5.46
CA LYS A 47 -5.07 6.23 -4.47
C LYS A 47 -6.44 6.65 -4.98
N ASP A 48 -6.51 7.73 -5.76
CA ASP A 48 -7.77 8.28 -6.25
C ASP A 48 -8.33 7.44 -7.39
N GLU A 49 -7.48 7.07 -8.35
CA GLU A 49 -7.83 6.20 -9.48
C GLU A 49 -8.30 4.81 -9.01
N ARG A 50 -7.70 4.29 -7.93
CA ARG A 50 -7.95 2.95 -7.41
C ARG A 50 -8.85 2.91 -6.18
N SER A 51 -9.48 4.02 -5.85
CA SER A 51 -10.31 4.15 -4.65
C SER A 51 -11.44 3.13 -4.57
N SER A 52 -12.03 2.70 -5.69
CA SER A 52 -13.11 1.70 -5.74
C SER A 52 -12.65 0.27 -6.05
N ASP A 53 -11.33 0.04 -6.21
CA ASP A 53 -10.77 -1.25 -6.60
C ASP A 53 -10.62 -2.18 -5.38
N SER A 54 -11.30 -3.33 -5.42
CA SER A 54 -11.27 -4.34 -4.36
C SER A 54 -9.90 -5.01 -4.19
N LYS A 55 -9.14 -5.21 -5.28
CA LYS A 55 -7.78 -5.78 -5.23
C LYS A 55 -6.82 -4.79 -4.57
N PHE A 56 -6.92 -3.51 -4.94
CA PHE A 56 -6.14 -2.45 -4.30
C PHE A 56 -6.47 -2.34 -2.81
N SER A 57 -7.74 -2.44 -2.45
CA SER A 57 -8.17 -2.42 -1.05
C SER A 57 -7.65 -3.62 -0.26
N LYS A 58 -7.63 -4.80 -0.88
CA LYS A 58 -7.04 -6.00 -0.27
C LYS A 58 -5.53 -5.87 -0.10
N LEU A 59 -4.83 -5.30 -1.09
CA LEU A 59 -3.41 -4.94 -0.96
C LEU A 59 -3.17 -4.02 0.23
N LEU A 60 -3.94 -2.94 0.40
CA LEU A 60 -3.81 -2.03 1.54
C LEU A 60 -4.01 -2.75 2.88
N MET A 61 -5.03 -3.61 2.97
CA MET A 61 -5.30 -4.39 4.17
C MET A 61 -4.12 -5.31 4.53
N ASP A 62 -3.57 -6.04 3.57
CA ASP A 62 -2.44 -6.94 3.81
C ASP A 62 -1.15 -6.16 4.10
N PHE A 63 -0.93 -5.04 3.42
CA PHE A 63 0.21 -4.17 3.65
C PHE A 63 0.22 -3.62 5.08
N VAL A 64 -0.90 -3.08 5.56
CA VAL A 64 -1.03 -2.60 6.94
C VAL A 64 -0.93 -3.76 7.93
N SER A 65 -1.55 -4.92 7.64
CA SER A 65 -1.53 -6.06 8.55
C SER A 65 -0.14 -6.65 8.75
N PHE A 66 0.70 -6.66 7.72
CA PHE A 66 2.02 -7.28 7.80
C PHE A 66 3.11 -6.30 8.20
N TYR A 67 3.00 -5.04 7.76
CA TYR A 67 4.09 -4.07 7.88
C TYR A 67 3.74 -2.86 8.74
N GLY A 68 2.48 -2.64 9.09
CA GLY A 68 2.05 -1.54 9.97
C GLY A 68 2.84 -1.41 11.27
N PRO A 69 3.11 -2.50 12.04
CA PRO A 69 3.85 -2.42 13.30
C PRO A 69 5.30 -1.92 13.19
N GLN A 70 5.90 -2.01 12.00
CA GLN A 70 7.29 -1.61 11.74
C GLN A 70 7.39 -0.31 10.93
N MET A 71 6.26 0.31 10.57
CA MET A 71 6.26 1.58 9.83
C MET A 71 6.52 2.77 10.76
N PRO A 72 7.40 3.70 10.36
CA PRO A 72 7.50 5.01 10.99
C PRO A 72 6.17 5.79 10.95
N PRO A 73 5.89 6.66 11.93
CA PRO A 73 4.64 7.44 11.99
C PRO A 73 4.30 8.20 10.70
N ALA A 74 5.29 8.85 10.07
CA ALA A 74 5.08 9.60 8.82
C ALA A 74 4.56 8.72 7.66
N HIS A 75 4.96 7.44 7.62
CA HIS A 75 4.46 6.50 6.63
C HIS A 75 3.06 5.99 6.99
N LEU A 76 2.77 5.79 8.28
CA LEU A 76 1.41 5.45 8.74
C LEU A 76 0.40 6.55 8.37
N ASP A 77 0.74 7.82 8.60
CA ASP A 77 -0.10 8.95 8.21
C ASP A 77 -0.31 9.02 6.69
N SER A 78 0.74 8.76 5.93
CA SER A 78 0.67 8.69 4.47
C SER A 78 -0.26 7.56 3.99
N VAL A 79 -0.19 6.38 4.62
CA VAL A 79 -1.07 5.26 4.31
C VAL A 79 -2.51 5.55 4.75
N LEU A 80 -2.71 6.25 5.87
CA LEU A 80 -4.05 6.69 6.29
C LEU A 80 -4.71 7.58 5.23
N GLN A 81 -3.98 8.53 4.64
CA GLN A 81 -4.49 9.36 3.55
C GLN A 81 -4.90 8.55 2.30
N VAL A 82 -4.24 7.42 2.05
CA VAL A 82 -4.59 6.49 0.95
C VAL A 82 -5.88 5.74 1.29
N VAL A 83 -6.03 5.32 2.55
CA VAL A 83 -7.22 4.61 3.03
C VAL A 83 -8.43 5.54 3.12
N ASP A 84 -8.25 6.83 3.42
CA ASP A 84 -9.34 7.79 3.54
C ASP A 84 -10.10 8.00 2.24
N VAL A 85 -9.43 7.91 1.10
CA VAL A 85 -10.08 8.00 -0.22
C VAL A 85 -10.68 6.67 -0.69
N ASN A 86 -10.40 5.55 0.00
CA ASN A 86 -10.92 4.23 -0.36
C ASN A 86 -12.46 4.20 -0.26
N ARG A 87 -13.14 3.76 -1.32
CA ARG A 87 -14.61 3.71 -1.44
C ARG A 87 -15.17 2.31 -1.29
N THR A 88 -14.33 1.31 -1.00
CA THR A 88 -14.76 -0.08 -0.81
C THR A 88 -15.22 -0.34 0.63
N LEU A 89 -15.85 -1.50 0.82
CA LEU A 89 -16.26 -1.97 2.15
C LEU A 89 -15.08 -2.20 3.11
N LEU A 90 -13.85 -2.28 2.60
CA LEU A 90 -12.65 -2.50 3.42
C LEU A 90 -12.09 -1.22 4.05
N LYS A 91 -12.59 -0.02 3.69
CA LYS A 91 -12.11 1.24 4.29
C LYS A 91 -12.08 1.19 5.82
N LYS A 92 -13.24 0.94 6.45
CA LYS A 92 -13.37 0.94 7.92
C LYS A 92 -12.48 -0.14 8.58
N PRO A 93 -12.47 -1.41 8.12
CA PRO A 93 -11.54 -2.41 8.64
C PRO A 93 -10.07 -1.97 8.60
N ILE A 94 -9.62 -1.34 7.50
CA ILE A 94 -8.23 -0.91 7.36
C ILE A 94 -7.93 0.28 8.28
N GLN A 95 -8.84 1.26 8.38
CA GLN A 95 -8.70 2.40 9.30
C GLN A 95 -8.58 1.93 10.76
N ASN A 96 -9.43 0.98 11.19
CA ASN A 96 -9.38 0.40 12.54
C ASN A 96 -8.08 -0.37 12.82
N MET A 97 -7.40 -0.85 11.78
CA MET A 97 -6.10 -1.51 11.92
C MET A 97 -4.99 -0.46 12.05
N LEU A 98 -5.00 0.56 11.20
CA LEU A 98 -4.05 1.68 11.23
C LEU A 98 -4.09 2.44 12.57
N SER A 99 -5.29 2.66 13.14
CA SER A 99 -5.45 3.37 14.41
C SER A 99 -4.77 2.70 15.60
N LYS A 100 -4.36 1.43 15.47
CA LYS A 100 -3.59 0.71 16.50
C LYS A 100 -2.10 1.06 16.47
N PHE A 101 -1.63 1.69 15.39
CA PHE A 101 -0.23 2.01 15.17
C PHE A 101 0.06 3.51 15.22
N ILE A 102 -0.96 4.34 15.00
CA ILE A 102 -0.89 5.80 15.12
C ILE A 102 -1.23 6.14 16.57
N THR A 103 -0.22 6.37 17.41
CA THR A 103 -0.36 6.75 18.82
C THR A 103 0.39 8.03 19.09
#